data_AF-A0A7C2ILS1-F1
#
_entry.id   AF-A0A7C2ILS1-F1
#
_cell.length_a   1.000
_cell.length_b   1.000
_cell.length_c   1.000
_cell.angle_alpha   90.00
_cell.angle_beta   90.00
_cell.angle_gamma   90.00
#
_symmetry.space_group_name_H-M   'P 1'
#
loop_
_entity.id
_entity.type
_entity.pdbx_description
1 polymer ?
#
loop_
_entity_poly.entity_id
_entity_poly.type
_entity_poly.pdbx_seq_one_letter_code
_entity_poly.pdbx_strand_id
1 'polypeptide(L)'
;MEKAIPMPRCLQGSTLIGLLLALPFTYFAISYIYVASYHQEVFLWNTVIHENGRLTLAGSLFYFDHFIACVPMIMVFALCTAGGFAMTGRVPALAEPSRAGRVAAVLLGGAALMVIVAFIASVQTAGWERTIDYALQRIERDGVLSKGGNWNQLQLSNIPIAIGAIGLSCSIFMFTTDPDSKNAGLVTGGRICLGAALALMVAISAMTFTEWQAYLNPRWMAHSIREVATYPLTGIPIALAAVLLVERYLSGQDAWLVEPRTLSMALIGLSILLVVGQLIHLSNIDVMAMAQKPSFAGGGLSVPYLLGSHVFEHFLDFVFITPLTAGIYALARWRARV
;
A
#
# COMPACT_ATOMS: atom_id res chain seq x y z
N MET A 1 15.90 -31.84 35.53
CA MET A 1 15.72 -30.38 35.41
C MET A 1 15.10 -30.09 34.06
N GLU A 2 13.79 -29.89 34.00
CA GLU A 2 13.16 -29.33 32.81
C GLU A 2 13.64 -27.89 32.64
N LYS A 3 14.30 -27.60 31.51
CA LYS A 3 14.59 -26.22 31.14
C LYS A 3 13.27 -25.53 30.87
N ALA A 4 12.93 -24.53 31.68
CA ALA A 4 11.83 -23.62 31.39
C ALA A 4 12.05 -23.05 29.98
N ILE A 5 11.19 -23.43 29.04
CA ILE A 5 11.22 -22.88 27.68
C ILE A 5 10.80 -21.40 27.83
N PRO A 6 11.64 -20.43 27.44
CA PRO A 6 11.28 -19.03 27.56
C PRO A 6 10.00 -18.79 26.75
N MET A 7 8.96 -18.31 27.43
CA MET A 7 7.71 -17.97 26.73
C MET A 7 8.00 -16.87 25.70
N PRO A 8 7.47 -17.00 24.47
CA PRO A 8 7.65 -15.98 23.46
C PRO A 8 7.05 -14.65 23.96
N ARG A 9 7.80 -13.57 23.79
CA ARG A 9 7.37 -12.22 24.21
C ARG A 9 6.17 -11.80 23.35
N CYS A 10 4.99 -11.76 23.94
CA CYS A 10 3.81 -11.17 23.30
C CYS A 10 3.91 -9.65 23.35
N LEU A 11 3.58 -8.98 22.25
CA LEU A 11 3.42 -7.53 22.22
C LEU A 11 1.96 -7.19 22.56
N GLN A 12 1.77 -6.12 23.33
CA GLN A 12 0.46 -5.50 23.46
C GLN A 12 0.04 -4.93 22.09
N GLY A 13 -1.21 -5.18 21.71
CA GLY A 13 -1.75 -4.82 20.40
C GLY A 13 -1.80 -3.32 20.19
N SER A 14 -2.16 -2.57 21.23
CA SER A 14 -2.00 -1.12 21.27
C SER A 14 -0.58 -0.66 20.91
N THR A 15 0.46 -1.29 21.45
CA THR A 15 1.86 -0.97 21.14
C THR A 15 2.20 -1.30 19.69
N LEU A 16 1.83 -2.49 19.20
CA LEU A 16 2.11 -2.89 17.82
C LEU A 16 1.40 -1.99 16.80
N ILE A 17 0.12 -1.71 17.01
CA ILE A 17 -0.67 -0.78 16.18
C ILE A 17 -0.05 0.62 16.24
N GLY A 18 0.33 1.09 17.43
CA GLY A 18 0.99 2.38 17.63
C GLY A 18 2.29 2.49 16.83
N LEU A 19 3.12 1.46 16.84
CA LEU A 19 4.36 1.42 16.05
C LEU A 19 4.09 1.42 14.54
N LEU A 20 3.13 0.62 14.08
CA LEU A 20 2.75 0.57 12.66
C LEU A 20 2.20 1.90 12.16
N LEU A 21 1.46 2.65 13.00
CA LEU A 21 0.96 3.97 12.64
C LEU A 21 2.00 5.07 12.82
N ALA A 22 2.92 4.95 13.79
CA ALA A 22 3.96 5.95 14.01
C ALA A 22 4.91 6.09 12.80
N LEU A 23 5.21 4.98 12.11
CA LEU A 23 6.12 4.96 10.96
C LEU A 23 5.64 5.88 9.81
N PRO A 24 4.43 5.75 9.24
CA PRO A 24 3.95 6.65 8.19
C PRO A 24 3.88 8.11 8.63
N PHE A 25 3.43 8.40 9.85
CA PHE A 25 3.39 9.78 10.36
C PHE A 25 4.79 10.38 10.49
N THR A 26 5.75 9.60 10.99
CA THR A 26 7.14 10.03 11.10
C THR A 26 7.74 10.27 9.72
N TYR A 27 7.49 9.38 8.75
CA TYR A 27 7.95 9.54 7.39
C TYR A 27 7.37 10.80 6.73
N PHE A 28 6.05 11.03 6.87
CA PHE A 28 5.39 12.24 6.38
C PHE A 28 5.97 13.51 7.00
N ALA A 29 6.19 13.52 8.32
CA ALA A 29 6.76 14.67 9.03
C ALA A 29 8.20 14.98 8.59
N ILE A 30 9.06 13.96 8.48
CA ILE A 30 10.43 14.11 7.99
C ILE A 30 10.43 14.64 6.56
N SER A 31 9.59 14.07 5.68
CA SER A 31 9.42 14.54 4.31
C SER A 31 8.98 15.99 4.24
N TYR A 32 8.02 16.41 5.07
CA TYR A 32 7.57 17.80 5.13
C TYR A 32 8.69 18.74 5.57
N ILE A 33 9.39 18.41 6.67
CA ILE A 33 10.51 19.23 7.18
C ILE A 33 11.60 19.36 6.12
N TYR A 34 11.94 18.26 5.44
CA TYR A 34 12.92 18.27 4.37
C TYR A 34 12.51 19.18 3.21
N VAL A 35 11.29 19.01 2.67
CA VAL A 35 10.80 19.82 1.53
C VAL A 35 10.65 21.29 1.93
N ALA A 36 10.18 21.58 3.15
CA ALA A 36 10.08 22.92 3.70
C ALA A 36 11.44 23.61 3.77
N SER A 37 12.45 22.88 4.27
CA SER A 37 13.83 23.36 4.33
C SER A 37 14.41 23.60 2.94
N TYR A 38 14.12 22.72 1.97
CA TYR A 38 14.57 22.85 0.59
C TYR A 38 14.04 24.13 -0.08
N HIS A 39 12.75 24.45 0.12
CA HIS A 39 12.12 25.65 -0.43
C HIS A 39 12.31 26.90 0.42
N GLN A 40 12.94 26.78 1.59
CA GLN A 40 13.08 27.87 2.58
C GLN A 40 11.72 28.44 3.03
N GLU A 41 10.69 27.60 3.08
CA GLU A 41 9.32 27.99 3.42
C GLU A 41 8.74 27.05 4.47
N VAL A 42 8.08 27.62 5.48
CA VAL A 42 7.40 26.84 6.52
C VAL A 42 6.03 26.35 6.05
N PHE A 43 5.33 27.13 5.21
CA PHE A 43 3.96 26.85 4.78
C PHE A 43 3.91 26.53 3.28
N LEU A 44 4.01 25.25 2.94
CA LEU A 44 4.14 24.79 1.55
C LEU A 44 2.83 24.73 0.73
N TRP A 45 1.69 25.16 1.28
CA TRP A 45 0.36 24.93 0.69
C TRP A 45 0.25 25.38 -0.78
N ASN A 46 0.86 26.52 -1.10
CA ASN A 46 0.86 27.12 -2.45
C ASN A 46 2.19 26.94 -3.18
N THR A 47 3.15 26.24 -2.58
CA THR A 47 4.49 26.04 -3.11
C THR A 47 4.48 24.85 -4.04
N VAL A 48 4.98 25.02 -5.26
CA VAL A 48 5.10 23.92 -6.23
C VAL A 48 6.17 22.95 -5.75
N ILE A 49 5.76 21.76 -5.32
CA ILE A 49 6.67 20.74 -4.78
C ILE A 49 6.78 19.50 -5.65
N HIS A 50 5.81 19.27 -6.52
CA HIS A 50 5.73 18.05 -7.32
C HIS A 50 6.72 18.06 -8.47
N GLU A 51 7.22 16.89 -8.84
CA GLU A 51 8.28 16.76 -9.86
C GLU A 51 7.86 17.25 -11.25
N ASN A 52 6.56 17.27 -11.55
CA ASN A 52 6.04 17.82 -12.80
C ASN A 52 6.11 19.34 -12.91
N GLY A 53 6.52 20.03 -11.84
CA GLY A 53 6.64 21.49 -11.79
C GLY A 53 5.32 22.24 -11.84
N ARG A 54 4.19 21.57 -11.59
CA ARG A 54 2.85 22.18 -11.64
C ARG A 54 2.08 22.10 -10.33
N LEU A 55 2.17 20.98 -9.63
CA LEU A 55 1.34 20.77 -8.44
C LEU A 55 1.99 21.38 -7.20
N THR A 56 1.19 22.16 -6.47
CA THR A 56 1.52 22.64 -5.12
C THR A 56 1.40 21.52 -4.09
N LEU A 57 1.78 21.73 -2.82
CA LEU A 57 1.50 20.74 -1.78
C LEU A 57 0.01 20.39 -1.71
N ALA A 58 -0.88 21.40 -1.75
CA ALA A 58 -2.31 21.15 -1.78
C ALA A 58 -2.70 20.31 -3.01
N GLY A 59 -2.15 20.65 -4.18
CA GLY A 59 -2.38 19.89 -5.41
C GLY A 59 -1.88 18.44 -5.33
N SER A 60 -0.74 18.19 -4.67
CA SER A 60 -0.20 16.84 -4.47
C SER A 60 -1.03 16.03 -3.48
N LEU A 61 -1.45 16.63 -2.35
CA LEU A 61 -2.30 15.95 -1.37
C LEU A 61 -3.68 15.58 -1.92
N PHE A 62 -4.20 16.38 -2.85
CA PHE A 62 -5.50 16.18 -3.50
C PHE A 62 -5.35 15.83 -4.98
N TYR A 63 -4.36 14.99 -5.31
CA TYR A 63 -4.08 14.57 -6.67
C TYR A 63 -5.06 13.46 -7.11
N PHE A 64 -6.32 13.83 -7.33
CA PHE A 64 -7.43 12.89 -7.48
C PHE A 64 -7.33 11.94 -8.69
N ASP A 65 -6.88 12.43 -9.84
CA ASP A 65 -6.68 11.64 -11.06
C ASP A 65 -5.54 10.61 -10.88
N HIS A 66 -4.46 10.99 -10.19
CA HIS A 66 -3.41 10.04 -9.77
C HIS A 66 -3.98 8.97 -8.83
N PHE A 67 -4.72 9.36 -7.78
CA PHE A 67 -5.36 8.41 -6.86
C PHE A 67 -6.23 7.38 -7.59
N ILE A 68 -7.06 7.83 -8.55
CA ILE A 68 -7.90 6.93 -9.37
C ILE A 68 -7.05 5.90 -10.13
N ALA A 69 -5.88 6.31 -10.61
CA ALA A 69 -4.96 5.42 -11.28
C ALA A 69 -4.31 4.40 -10.32
N CYS A 70 -4.12 4.77 -9.06
CA CYS A 70 -3.53 3.91 -8.03
C CYS A 70 -4.52 2.93 -7.40
N VAL A 71 -5.84 3.12 -7.56
CA VAL A 71 -6.87 2.22 -6.99
C VAL A 71 -6.59 0.72 -7.26
N PRO A 72 -6.27 0.27 -8.50
CA PRO A 72 -6.02 -1.15 -8.74
C PRO A 72 -4.80 -1.69 -8.00
N MET A 73 -3.73 -0.90 -7.90
CA MET A 73 -2.54 -1.25 -7.12
C MET A 73 -2.89 -1.38 -5.62
N ILE A 74 -3.62 -0.39 -5.08
CA ILE A 74 -4.03 -0.39 -3.68
C ILE A 74 -4.93 -1.58 -3.37
N MET A 75 -5.82 -1.97 -4.29
CA MET A 75 -6.65 -3.17 -4.16
C MET A 75 -5.80 -4.45 -4.04
N VAL A 76 -4.74 -4.60 -4.85
CA VAL A 76 -3.81 -5.73 -4.75
C VAL A 76 -3.18 -5.77 -3.35
N PHE A 77 -2.67 -4.64 -2.86
CA PHE A 77 -2.03 -4.58 -1.53
C PHE A 77 -3.00 -4.87 -0.39
N ALA A 78 -4.20 -4.33 -0.45
CA ALA A 78 -5.25 -4.56 0.53
C ALA A 78 -5.65 -6.05 0.58
N LEU A 79 -5.83 -6.68 -0.59
CA LEU A 79 -6.11 -8.11 -0.70
C LEU A 79 -4.95 -8.98 -0.20
N CYS A 80 -3.71 -8.63 -0.53
CA CYS A 80 -2.50 -9.32 -0.06
C CYS A 80 -2.33 -9.24 1.45
N THR A 81 -2.55 -8.07 2.04
CA THR A 81 -2.41 -7.83 3.48
C THR A 81 -3.52 -8.54 4.26
N ALA A 82 -4.78 -8.30 3.89
CA ALA A 82 -5.93 -8.95 4.52
C ALA A 82 -5.87 -10.48 4.34
N GLY A 83 -5.48 -10.94 3.14
CA GLY A 83 -5.34 -12.35 2.81
C GLY A 83 -4.23 -13.02 3.61
N GLY A 84 -3.03 -12.44 3.65
CA GLY A 84 -1.90 -12.95 4.41
C GLY A 84 -2.21 -13.06 5.90
N PHE A 85 -2.86 -12.04 6.48
CA PHE A 85 -3.28 -12.08 7.87
C PHE A 85 -4.41 -13.08 8.12
N ALA A 86 -5.37 -13.22 7.21
CA ALA A 86 -6.44 -14.22 7.34
C ALA A 86 -5.92 -15.67 7.27
N MET A 87 -4.82 -15.93 6.56
CA MET A 87 -4.16 -17.25 6.53
C MET A 87 -3.61 -17.67 7.89
N THR A 88 -3.31 -16.71 8.76
CA THR A 88 -2.75 -16.91 10.10
C THR A 88 -3.73 -16.60 11.22
N GLY A 89 -4.82 -15.92 10.89
CA GLY A 89 -5.86 -15.47 11.80
C GLY A 89 -6.55 -16.61 12.53
N ARG A 90 -6.91 -16.32 13.78
CA ARG A 90 -7.64 -17.23 14.67
C ARG A 90 -8.94 -16.58 15.07
N VAL A 91 -9.96 -17.39 15.27
CA VAL A 91 -11.31 -16.94 15.51
C VAL A 91 -11.80 -17.47 16.85
N PRO A 92 -12.02 -16.62 17.86
CA PRO A 92 -12.63 -17.05 19.10
C PRO A 92 -14.01 -17.70 18.85
N ALA A 93 -14.35 -18.73 19.62
CA ALA A 93 -15.62 -19.46 19.51
C ALA A 93 -16.85 -18.55 19.67
N LEU A 94 -16.73 -17.51 20.51
CA LEU A 94 -17.81 -16.59 20.88
C LEU A 94 -17.96 -15.36 19.96
N ALA A 95 -17.23 -15.29 18.85
CA ALA A 95 -17.28 -14.12 17.97
C ALA A 95 -18.60 -14.06 17.18
N GLU A 96 -19.32 -12.93 17.27
CA GLU A 96 -20.59 -12.70 16.57
C GLU A 96 -20.39 -12.40 15.06
N PRO A 97 -20.89 -13.26 14.14
CA PRO A 97 -20.70 -13.06 12.70
C PRO A 97 -21.38 -11.79 12.16
N SER A 98 -22.53 -11.41 12.72
CA SER A 98 -23.30 -10.23 12.29
C SER A 98 -22.54 -8.92 12.47
N ARG A 99 -21.67 -8.84 13.49
CA ARG A 99 -20.82 -7.68 13.74
C ARG A 99 -19.77 -7.51 12.65
N ALA A 100 -19.13 -8.60 12.22
CA ALA A 100 -18.14 -8.57 11.14
C ALA A 100 -18.77 -8.12 9.81
N GLY A 101 -19.97 -8.60 9.49
CA GLY A 101 -20.70 -8.18 8.29
C GLY A 101 -21.02 -6.68 8.27
N ARG A 102 -21.47 -6.11 9.40
CA ARG A 102 -21.73 -4.65 9.52
C ARG A 102 -20.46 -3.82 9.36
N VAL A 103 -19.37 -4.24 10.01
CA VAL A 103 -18.07 -3.57 9.89
C VAL A 103 -17.58 -3.60 8.44
N ALA A 104 -17.66 -4.75 7.77
CA ALA A 104 -17.31 -4.89 6.36
C ALA A 104 -18.13 -3.94 5.48
N ALA A 105 -19.46 -3.89 5.67
CA ALA A 105 -20.34 -3.02 4.89
C ALA A 105 -20.01 -1.53 5.05
N VAL A 106 -19.77 -1.07 6.29
CA VAL A 106 -19.43 0.33 6.56
C VAL A 106 -18.09 0.70 5.94
N LEU A 107 -17.05 -0.13 6.15
CA LEU A 107 -15.71 0.18 5.68
C LEU A 107 -15.60 0.09 4.15
N LEU A 108 -16.16 -0.96 3.53
CA LEU A 108 -16.17 -1.08 2.07
C LEU A 108 -17.07 -0.03 1.41
N GLY A 109 -18.19 0.33 2.05
CA GLY A 109 -19.04 1.43 1.61
C GLY A 109 -18.31 2.78 1.66
N GLY A 110 -17.56 3.04 2.74
CA GLY A 110 -16.70 4.22 2.86
C GLY A 110 -15.59 4.27 1.81
N ALA A 111 -14.91 3.14 1.58
CA ALA A 111 -13.91 3.01 0.52
C ALA A 111 -14.52 3.29 -0.87
N ALA A 112 -15.68 2.70 -1.19
CA ALA A 112 -16.38 2.96 -2.45
C ALA A 112 -16.78 4.44 -2.60
N LEU A 113 -17.28 5.05 -1.53
CA LEU A 113 -17.61 6.48 -1.50
C LEU A 113 -16.38 7.35 -1.79
N MET A 114 -15.21 7.03 -1.21
CA MET A 114 -13.97 7.74 -1.51
C MET A 114 -13.61 7.68 -2.99
N VAL A 115 -13.72 6.52 -3.63
CA VAL A 115 -13.46 6.37 -5.08
C VAL A 115 -14.44 7.21 -5.90
N ILE A 116 -15.72 7.21 -5.55
CA ILE A 116 -16.74 8.01 -6.24
C ILE A 116 -16.44 9.51 -6.10
N VAL A 117 -16.15 9.97 -4.88
CA VAL A 117 -15.85 11.38 -4.61
C VAL A 117 -14.57 11.81 -5.33
N ALA A 118 -13.51 10.99 -5.28
CA ALA A 118 -12.27 11.28 -5.99
C ALA A 118 -12.46 11.27 -7.51
N PHE A 119 -13.30 10.39 -8.04
CA PHE A 119 -13.61 10.38 -9.47
C PHE A 119 -14.34 11.67 -9.88
N ILE A 120 -15.35 12.11 -9.12
CA ILE A 120 -16.05 13.37 -9.39
C ILE A 120 -15.09 14.56 -9.29
N ALA A 121 -14.26 14.60 -8.25
CA ALA A 121 -13.29 15.67 -8.06
C ALA A 121 -12.24 15.69 -9.18
N SER A 122 -11.77 14.52 -9.62
CA SER A 122 -10.87 14.35 -10.77
C SER A 122 -11.50 14.88 -12.06
N VAL A 123 -12.77 14.58 -12.34
CA VAL A 123 -13.48 15.14 -13.50
C VAL A 123 -13.57 16.68 -13.42
N GLN A 124 -13.80 17.23 -12.22
CA GLN A 124 -13.90 18.68 -12.02
C GLN A 124 -12.56 19.40 -12.17
N THR A 125 -11.46 18.80 -11.72
CA THR A 125 -10.14 19.46 -11.69
C THR A 125 -9.29 19.15 -12.93
N ALA A 126 -9.38 17.94 -13.47
CA ALA A 126 -8.55 17.41 -14.56
C ALA A 126 -9.33 17.16 -15.86
N GLY A 127 -10.66 17.11 -15.80
CA GLY A 127 -11.54 16.84 -16.94
C GLY A 127 -11.86 15.36 -17.15
N TRP A 128 -12.97 15.11 -17.86
CA TRP A 128 -13.50 13.76 -18.11
C TRP A 128 -12.50 12.84 -18.82
N GLU A 129 -11.91 13.29 -19.93
CA GLU A 129 -11.02 12.48 -20.76
C GLU A 129 -9.80 11.99 -19.98
N ARG A 130 -9.11 12.90 -19.30
CA ARG A 130 -7.95 12.58 -18.46
C ARG A 130 -8.32 11.63 -17.32
N THR A 131 -9.46 11.83 -16.67
CA THR A 131 -9.94 10.95 -15.59
C THR A 131 -10.14 9.52 -16.09
N ILE A 132 -10.79 9.36 -17.24
CA ILE A 132 -11.03 8.04 -17.85
C ILE A 132 -9.71 7.40 -18.28
N ASP A 133 -8.79 8.16 -18.85
CA ASP A 133 -7.50 7.60 -19.27
C ASP A 133 -6.64 7.16 -18.07
N TYR A 134 -6.73 7.83 -16.91
CA TYR A 134 -6.14 7.32 -15.67
C TYR A 134 -6.84 6.06 -15.16
N ALA A 135 -8.16 6.04 -15.12
CA ALA A 135 -8.93 4.87 -14.68
C ALA A 135 -8.64 3.64 -15.55
N LEU A 136 -8.43 3.84 -16.86
CA LEU A 136 -8.09 2.80 -17.83
C LEU A 136 -6.59 2.53 -17.96
N GLN A 137 -5.75 3.14 -17.12
CA GLN A 137 -4.30 2.92 -17.10
C GLN A 137 -3.62 3.24 -18.45
N ARG A 138 -4.06 4.31 -19.13
CA ARG A 138 -3.54 4.74 -20.44
C ARG A 138 -2.51 5.87 -20.34
N ILE A 139 -2.54 6.65 -19.28
CA ILE A 139 -1.58 7.74 -19.08
C ILE A 139 -0.27 7.15 -18.60
N GLU A 140 0.82 7.47 -19.30
CA GLU A 140 2.18 7.20 -18.84
C GLU A 140 2.77 8.41 -18.12
N ARG A 141 2.52 9.60 -18.67
CA ARG A 141 2.89 10.88 -18.07
C ARG A 141 2.05 11.99 -18.66
N ASP A 142 2.17 13.19 -18.10
CA ASP A 142 1.50 14.37 -18.63
C ASP A 142 1.73 14.53 -20.14
N GLY A 143 0.63 14.44 -20.90
CA GLY A 143 0.61 14.56 -22.35
C GLY A 143 1.08 13.32 -23.14
N VAL A 144 1.34 12.19 -22.50
CA VAL A 144 1.76 10.95 -23.17
C VAL A 144 0.90 9.78 -22.73
N LEU A 145 0.24 9.18 -23.71
CA LEU A 145 -0.52 7.95 -23.56
C LEU A 145 0.30 6.76 -24.04
N SER A 146 0.23 5.64 -23.32
CA SER A 146 0.73 4.36 -23.77
C SER A 146 -0.17 3.24 -23.26
N LYS A 147 -0.18 2.12 -23.97
CA LYS A 147 -0.94 0.94 -23.53
C LYS A 147 -0.38 0.50 -22.18
N GLY A 148 -1.20 0.62 -21.13
CA GLY A 148 -0.80 0.24 -19.79
C GLY A 148 -0.04 1.26 -18.96
N GLY A 149 0.23 2.46 -19.50
CA GLY A 149 0.97 3.57 -18.88
C GLY A 149 1.31 3.39 -17.40
N ASN A 150 0.47 3.92 -16.50
CA ASN A 150 0.66 3.85 -15.05
C ASN A 150 0.79 2.43 -14.52
N TRP A 151 -0.06 1.50 -14.93
CA TRP A 151 0.00 0.13 -14.42
C TRP A 151 1.35 -0.54 -14.69
N ASN A 152 1.94 -0.31 -15.86
CA ASN A 152 3.26 -0.86 -16.19
C ASN A 152 4.37 -0.21 -15.36
N GLN A 153 4.25 1.06 -14.98
CA GLN A 153 5.16 1.70 -14.03
C GLN A 153 5.04 1.10 -12.62
N LEU A 154 3.81 0.84 -12.19
CA LEU A 154 3.51 0.27 -10.88
C LEU A 154 3.79 -1.23 -10.81
N GLN A 155 3.81 -1.97 -11.92
CA GLN A 155 4.02 -3.42 -11.89
C GLN A 155 5.35 -3.83 -11.25
N LEU A 156 6.40 -3.05 -11.49
CA LEU A 156 7.73 -3.31 -10.93
C LEU A 156 7.73 -3.16 -9.40
N SER A 157 6.92 -2.26 -8.85
CA SER A 157 6.79 -2.07 -7.40
C SER A 157 5.74 -3.00 -6.78
N ASN A 158 4.69 -3.33 -7.53
CA ASN A 158 3.56 -4.15 -7.08
C ASN A 158 4.00 -5.52 -6.57
N ILE A 159 4.90 -6.20 -7.28
CA ILE A 159 5.37 -7.54 -6.92
C ILE A 159 6.11 -7.55 -5.57
N PRO A 160 7.21 -6.78 -5.39
CA PRO A 160 7.92 -6.77 -4.11
C PRO A 160 7.04 -6.28 -2.97
N ILE A 161 6.19 -5.28 -3.18
CA ILE A 161 5.27 -4.78 -2.15
C ILE A 161 4.24 -5.86 -1.77
N ALA A 162 3.59 -6.51 -2.74
CA ALA A 162 2.62 -7.57 -2.48
C ALA A 162 3.23 -8.76 -1.72
N ILE A 163 4.40 -9.23 -2.15
CA ILE A 163 5.13 -10.33 -1.50
C ILE A 163 5.52 -9.93 -0.07
N GLY A 164 6.04 -8.72 0.11
CA GLY A 164 6.42 -8.18 1.42
C GLY A 164 5.21 -8.05 2.34
N ALA A 165 4.09 -7.55 1.83
CA ALA A 165 2.82 -7.43 2.57
C ALA A 165 2.31 -8.80 3.04
N ILE A 166 2.32 -9.82 2.19
CA ILE A 166 1.94 -11.19 2.57
C ILE A 166 2.90 -11.71 3.64
N GLY A 167 4.21 -11.58 3.42
CA GLY A 167 5.24 -12.05 4.35
C GLY A 167 5.11 -11.43 5.74
N LEU A 168 4.95 -10.11 5.82
CA LEU A 168 4.74 -9.37 7.06
C LEU A 168 3.41 -9.74 7.73
N SER A 169 2.31 -9.80 6.98
CA SER A 169 1.00 -10.17 7.52
C SER A 169 1.01 -11.59 8.11
N CYS A 170 1.67 -12.53 7.43
CA CYS A 170 1.85 -13.90 7.88
C CYS A 170 2.81 -14.03 9.08
N SER A 171 3.51 -12.97 9.49
CA SER A 171 4.36 -12.97 10.69
C SER A 171 3.58 -12.63 11.96
N ILE A 172 2.36 -12.08 11.82
CA ILE A 172 1.55 -11.62 12.94
C ILE A 172 0.44 -12.64 13.20
N PHE A 173 0.33 -13.06 14.45
CA PHE A 173 -0.66 -14.02 14.90
C PHE A 173 -1.33 -13.52 16.17
N MET A 174 -2.63 -13.76 16.29
CA MET A 174 -3.34 -13.57 17.54
C MET A 174 -2.81 -14.59 18.56
N PHE A 175 -2.38 -14.10 19.74
CA PHE A 175 -2.07 -15.00 20.84
C PHE A 175 -3.38 -15.51 21.44
N THR A 176 -3.58 -16.82 21.39
CA THR A 176 -4.73 -17.47 22.02
C THR A 176 -4.31 -18.81 22.60
N THR A 177 -4.84 -19.09 23.78
CA THR A 177 -4.65 -20.34 24.51
C THR A 177 -5.46 -21.49 23.94
N ASP A 178 -6.38 -21.21 23.01
CA ASP A 178 -7.23 -22.22 22.37
C ASP A 178 -6.54 -22.78 21.09
N PRO A 179 -6.09 -24.05 21.10
CA PRO A 179 -5.46 -24.67 19.94
C PRO A 179 -6.42 -24.90 18.76
N ASP A 180 -7.74 -24.96 19.01
CA ASP A 180 -8.77 -25.20 17.98
C ASP A 180 -9.31 -23.91 17.36
N SER A 181 -8.79 -22.77 17.79
CA SER A 181 -9.19 -21.44 17.29
C SER A 181 -8.81 -21.15 15.83
N LYS A 182 -8.09 -22.06 15.17
CA LYS A 182 -7.80 -21.94 13.73
C LYS A 182 -9.08 -22.22 12.94
N ASN A 183 -9.60 -21.19 12.28
CA ASN A 183 -10.83 -21.29 11.52
C ASN A 183 -10.55 -21.58 10.04
N ALA A 184 -10.98 -22.75 9.56
CA ALA A 184 -10.81 -23.15 8.15
C ALA A 184 -11.50 -22.19 7.16
N GLY A 185 -12.64 -21.61 7.53
CA GLY A 185 -13.33 -20.60 6.75
C GLY A 185 -12.53 -19.31 6.58
N LEU A 186 -11.83 -18.85 7.62
CA LEU A 186 -10.99 -17.64 7.54
C LEU A 186 -9.76 -17.90 6.66
N VAL A 187 -9.15 -19.07 6.77
CA VAL A 187 -8.06 -19.50 5.86
C VAL A 187 -8.54 -19.55 4.42
N THR A 188 -9.74 -20.09 4.16
CA THR A 188 -10.34 -20.08 2.82
C THR A 188 -10.60 -18.65 2.33
N GLY A 189 -11.12 -17.77 3.18
CA GLY A 189 -11.26 -16.34 2.88
C GLY A 189 -9.92 -15.68 2.53
N GLY A 190 -8.85 -16.01 3.26
CA GLY A 190 -7.49 -15.57 2.97
C GLY A 190 -7.01 -16.03 1.59
N ARG A 191 -7.20 -17.32 1.25
CA ARG A 191 -6.88 -17.85 -0.08
C ARG A 191 -7.66 -17.15 -1.19
N ILE A 192 -8.94 -16.87 -0.97
CA ILE A 192 -9.77 -16.14 -1.94
C ILE A 192 -9.22 -14.73 -2.15
N CYS A 193 -8.83 -14.02 -1.08
CA CYS A 193 -8.23 -12.69 -1.20
C CYS A 193 -6.92 -12.73 -2.00
N LEU A 194 -6.01 -13.67 -1.69
CA LEU A 194 -4.75 -13.84 -2.42
C LEU A 194 -4.98 -14.23 -3.89
N GLY A 195 -5.94 -15.11 -4.15
CA GLY A 195 -6.35 -15.48 -5.50
C GLY A 195 -6.93 -14.32 -6.28
N ALA A 196 -7.76 -13.48 -5.64
CA ALA A 196 -8.31 -12.26 -6.24
C ALA A 196 -7.21 -11.22 -6.53
N ALA A 197 -6.22 -11.06 -5.64
CA ALA A 197 -5.07 -10.18 -5.87
C ALA A 197 -4.28 -10.63 -7.11
N LEU A 198 -3.98 -11.92 -7.21
CA LEU A 198 -3.29 -12.51 -8.36
C LEU A 198 -4.13 -12.35 -9.65
N ALA A 199 -5.43 -12.65 -9.59
CA ALA A 199 -6.32 -12.52 -10.74
C ALA A 199 -6.40 -11.07 -11.23
N LEU A 200 -6.49 -10.09 -10.33
CA LEU A 200 -6.48 -8.67 -10.65
C LEU A 200 -5.17 -8.27 -11.32
N MET A 201 -4.03 -8.67 -10.74
CA MET A 201 -2.72 -8.40 -11.33
C MET A 201 -2.58 -8.98 -12.73
N VAL A 202 -2.95 -10.25 -12.91
CA VAL A 202 -2.88 -10.95 -14.21
C VAL A 202 -3.81 -10.32 -15.23
N ALA A 203 -5.06 -10.03 -14.84
CA ALA A 203 -6.06 -9.46 -15.74
C ALA A 203 -5.63 -8.08 -16.26
N ILE A 204 -5.23 -7.17 -15.37
CA ILE A 204 -4.79 -5.84 -15.79
C ILE A 204 -3.52 -5.98 -16.62
N SER A 205 -2.53 -6.74 -16.17
CA SER A 205 -1.29 -6.95 -16.92
C SER A 205 -1.56 -7.52 -18.32
N ALA A 206 -2.45 -8.48 -18.48
CA ALA A 206 -2.81 -9.02 -19.80
C ALA A 206 -3.44 -7.96 -20.72
N MET A 207 -4.24 -7.06 -20.18
CA MET A 207 -4.87 -5.96 -20.93
C MET A 207 -3.87 -4.85 -21.30
N THR A 208 -2.88 -4.62 -20.44
CA THR A 208 -1.97 -3.47 -20.51
C THR A 208 -0.58 -3.81 -21.00
N PHE A 209 -0.24 -5.09 -21.12
CA PHE A 209 1.09 -5.53 -21.50
C PHE A 209 1.43 -5.01 -22.90
N THR A 210 2.62 -4.41 -22.97
CA THR A 210 3.25 -3.95 -24.21
C THR A 210 4.31 -4.96 -24.60
N GLU A 211 5.52 -4.83 -24.05
CA GLU A 211 6.70 -5.65 -24.38
C GLU A 211 7.66 -5.68 -23.19
N TRP A 212 8.51 -6.71 -23.11
CA TRP A 212 9.47 -6.84 -22.00
C TRP A 212 10.49 -5.70 -21.93
N GLN A 213 10.86 -5.13 -23.09
CA GLN A 213 11.77 -3.99 -23.15
C GLN A 213 11.20 -2.73 -22.50
N ALA A 214 9.87 -2.61 -22.43
CA ALA A 214 9.24 -1.46 -21.81
C ALA A 214 9.54 -1.42 -20.30
N TYR A 215 9.75 -2.57 -19.64
CA TYR A 215 10.16 -2.64 -18.22
C TYR A 215 11.61 -2.25 -17.97
N LEU A 216 12.43 -2.17 -19.04
CA LEU A 216 13.76 -1.58 -18.98
C LEU A 216 13.71 -0.06 -19.16
N ASN A 217 12.51 0.54 -19.34
CA ASN A 217 12.35 1.98 -19.41
C ASN A 217 12.87 2.60 -18.11
N PRO A 218 13.98 3.34 -18.19
CA PRO A 218 14.63 3.91 -17.02
C PRO A 218 13.72 4.81 -16.16
N ARG A 219 12.70 5.45 -16.76
CA ARG A 219 11.70 6.25 -16.02
C ARG A 219 10.73 5.40 -15.22
N TRP A 220 10.26 4.29 -15.78
CA TRP A 220 9.33 3.39 -15.09
C TRP A 220 10.01 2.76 -13.89
N MET A 221 11.30 2.41 -14.02
CA MET A 221 12.10 1.96 -12.89
C MET A 221 12.29 3.04 -11.82
N ALA A 222 12.57 4.29 -12.23
CA ALA A 222 12.72 5.40 -11.29
C ALA A 222 11.42 5.62 -10.50
N HIS A 223 10.27 5.58 -11.17
CA HIS A 223 8.96 5.64 -10.53
C HIS A 223 8.74 4.45 -9.56
N SER A 224 8.96 3.22 -10.03
CA SER A 224 8.86 2.00 -9.22
C SER A 224 9.67 2.07 -7.92
N ILE A 225 10.86 2.66 -7.95
CA ILE A 225 11.69 2.77 -6.74
C ILE A 225 11.15 3.77 -5.74
N ARG A 226 10.51 4.86 -6.19
CA ARG A 226 9.79 5.76 -5.29
C ARG A 226 8.63 5.04 -4.61
N GLU A 227 7.92 4.21 -5.36
CA GLU A 227 6.84 3.36 -4.83
C GLU A 227 7.35 2.35 -3.80
N VAL A 228 8.41 1.62 -4.14
CA VAL A 228 9.06 0.64 -3.27
C VAL A 228 9.69 1.29 -2.03
N ALA A 229 10.11 2.54 -2.10
CA ALA A 229 10.57 3.28 -0.92
C ALA A 229 9.40 3.78 -0.06
N THR A 230 8.30 4.18 -0.69
CA THR A 230 7.16 4.83 -0.02
C THR A 230 6.26 3.81 0.65
N TYR A 231 5.73 2.83 -0.10
CA TYR A 231 4.67 1.93 0.36
C TYR A 231 5.06 0.99 1.52
N PRO A 232 6.28 0.42 1.57
CA PRO A 232 6.72 -0.36 2.73
C PRO A 232 6.83 0.46 4.02
N LEU A 233 7.09 1.77 3.92
CA LEU A 233 7.15 2.67 5.07
C LEU A 233 5.79 3.29 5.42
N THR A 234 4.81 3.18 4.53
CA THR A 234 3.50 3.83 4.69
C THR A 234 2.34 2.85 4.49
N GLY A 235 2.00 2.53 3.25
CA GLY A 235 0.84 1.72 2.87
C GLY A 235 0.78 0.36 3.57
N ILE A 236 1.87 -0.40 3.65
CA ILE A 236 1.89 -1.71 4.32
C ILE A 236 1.63 -1.56 5.84
N PRO A 237 2.37 -0.70 6.59
CA PRO A 237 2.07 -0.45 8.00
C PRO A 237 0.63 0.00 8.25
N ILE A 238 0.08 0.88 7.41
CA ILE A 238 -1.31 1.35 7.51
C ILE A 238 -2.29 0.19 7.31
N ALA A 239 -2.10 -0.61 6.26
CA ALA A 239 -2.94 -1.77 5.96
C ALA A 239 -2.94 -2.79 7.12
N LEU A 240 -1.75 -3.10 7.67
CA LEU A 240 -1.60 -4.00 8.81
C LEU A 240 -2.27 -3.44 10.07
N ALA A 241 -2.04 -2.17 10.39
CA ALA A 241 -2.67 -1.51 11.53
C ALA A 241 -4.21 -1.54 11.41
N ALA A 242 -4.74 -1.31 10.21
CA ALA A 242 -6.17 -1.35 9.94
C ALA A 242 -6.78 -2.74 10.18
N VAL A 243 -6.10 -3.81 9.72
CA VAL A 243 -6.51 -5.19 9.99
C VAL A 243 -6.47 -5.51 11.49
N LEU A 244 -5.40 -5.12 12.19
CA LEU A 244 -5.26 -5.35 13.63
C LEU A 244 -6.31 -4.59 14.45
N LEU A 245 -6.63 -3.35 14.07
CA LEU A 245 -7.70 -2.56 14.70
C LEU A 245 -9.06 -3.24 14.56
N VAL A 246 -9.39 -3.74 13.36
CA VAL A 246 -10.64 -4.47 13.14
C VAL A 246 -10.65 -5.79 13.89
N GLU A 247 -9.58 -6.58 13.86
CA GLU A 247 -9.57 -7.85 14.58
C GLU A 247 -9.64 -7.64 16.09
N ARG A 248 -8.96 -6.62 16.63
CA ARG A 248 -9.11 -6.22 18.04
C ARG A 248 -10.55 -5.85 18.38
N TYR A 249 -11.22 -5.08 17.52
CA TYR A 249 -12.62 -4.71 17.71
C TYR A 249 -13.58 -5.91 17.65
N LEU A 250 -13.33 -6.86 16.73
CA LEU A 250 -14.20 -8.03 16.51
C LEU A 250 -13.97 -9.15 17.54
N SER A 251 -12.71 -9.40 17.92
CA SER A 251 -12.33 -10.49 18.82
C SER A 251 -12.22 -10.08 20.28
N GLY A 252 -12.06 -8.79 20.57
CA GLY A 252 -11.74 -8.28 21.91
C GLY A 252 -10.31 -8.58 22.37
N GLN A 253 -9.47 -9.20 21.53
CA GLN A 253 -8.10 -9.60 21.89
C GLN A 253 -7.11 -8.45 21.66
N ASP A 254 -6.19 -8.26 22.61
CA ASP A 254 -5.15 -7.23 22.55
C ASP A 254 -3.73 -7.81 22.71
N ALA A 255 -3.57 -9.14 22.66
CA ALA A 255 -2.27 -9.80 22.74
C ALA A 255 -1.89 -10.40 21.38
N TRP A 256 -0.73 -9.99 20.87
CA TRP A 256 -0.25 -10.40 19.55
C TRP A 256 1.14 -10.99 19.64
N LEU A 257 1.36 -12.04 18.86
CA LEU A 257 2.65 -12.66 18.66
C LEU A 257 3.18 -12.27 17.27
N VAL A 258 4.38 -11.70 17.22
CA VAL A 258 5.11 -11.46 15.98
C VAL A 258 6.20 -12.53 15.90
N GLU A 259 5.97 -13.53 15.05
CA GLU A 259 6.85 -14.69 14.89
C GLU A 259 7.04 -14.96 13.39
N PRO A 260 8.10 -14.41 12.77
CA PRO A 260 8.37 -14.66 11.36
C PRO A 260 8.77 -16.13 11.16
N ARG A 261 7.85 -16.93 10.59
CA ARG A 261 8.09 -18.33 10.23
C ARG A 261 8.85 -18.44 8.91
N THR A 262 9.33 -19.63 8.55
CA THR A 262 10.08 -19.88 7.31
C THR A 262 9.45 -19.27 6.06
N LEU A 263 8.13 -19.46 5.86
CA LEU A 263 7.43 -18.87 4.72
C LEU A 263 7.42 -17.33 4.78
N SER A 264 7.13 -16.75 5.94
CA SER A 264 7.14 -15.29 6.14
C SER A 264 8.53 -14.71 5.87
N MET A 265 9.59 -15.32 6.44
CA MET A 265 10.98 -14.93 6.20
C MET A 265 11.38 -15.06 4.73
N ALA A 266 10.96 -16.13 4.04
CA ALA A 266 11.24 -16.32 2.63
C ALA A 266 10.57 -15.25 1.76
N LEU A 267 9.32 -14.90 2.04
CA LEU A 267 8.60 -13.85 1.32
C LEU A 267 9.20 -12.46 1.60
N ILE A 268 9.49 -12.14 2.86
CA ILE A 268 10.16 -10.88 3.23
C ILE A 268 11.54 -10.79 2.57
N GLY A 269 12.33 -11.86 2.63
CA GLY A 269 13.63 -11.94 1.99
C GLY A 269 13.55 -11.78 0.46
N LEU A 270 12.59 -12.44 -0.20
CA LEU A 270 12.36 -12.29 -1.63
C LEU A 270 11.95 -10.87 -2.00
N SER A 271 11.06 -10.25 -1.22
CA SER A 271 10.68 -8.84 -1.39
C SER A 271 11.92 -7.94 -1.35
N ILE A 272 12.76 -8.07 -0.31
CA ILE A 272 14.01 -7.30 -0.17
C ILE A 272 14.96 -7.56 -1.34
N LEU A 273 15.14 -8.82 -1.77
CA LEU A 273 16.02 -9.16 -2.89
C LEU A 273 15.56 -8.52 -4.20
N LEU A 274 14.24 -8.50 -4.46
CA LEU A 274 13.68 -7.81 -5.64
C LEU A 274 13.94 -6.31 -5.59
N VAL A 275 13.76 -5.67 -4.42
CA VAL A 275 14.08 -4.24 -4.22
C VAL A 275 15.56 -3.97 -4.47
N VAL A 276 16.45 -4.76 -3.87
CA VAL A 276 17.91 -4.62 -4.05
C VAL A 276 18.29 -4.80 -5.53
N GLY A 277 17.70 -5.78 -6.23
CA GLY A 277 17.91 -5.97 -7.66
C GLY A 277 17.52 -4.75 -8.49
N GLN A 278 16.39 -4.11 -8.18
CA GLN A 278 15.97 -2.87 -8.84
C GLN A 278 16.93 -1.71 -8.57
N LEU A 279 17.41 -1.56 -7.33
CA LEU A 279 18.37 -0.53 -6.95
C LEU A 279 19.72 -0.70 -7.67
N ILE A 280 20.22 -1.95 -7.78
CA ILE A 280 21.44 -2.27 -8.53
C ILE A 280 21.24 -1.96 -10.02
N HIS A 281 20.06 -2.25 -10.59
CA HIS A 281 19.83 -1.92 -11.99
C HIS A 281 19.80 -0.40 -12.21
N LEU A 282 19.17 0.37 -11.31
CA LEU A 282 19.17 1.83 -11.38
C LEU A 282 20.53 2.48 -11.19
N SER A 283 21.46 1.89 -10.43
CA SER A 283 22.79 2.50 -10.29
C SER A 283 23.57 2.57 -11.60
N ASN A 284 23.13 1.83 -12.62
CA ASN A 284 23.67 1.86 -13.98
C ASN A 284 22.91 2.83 -14.91
N ILE A 285 21.96 3.59 -14.37
CA ILE A 285 21.04 4.45 -15.11
C ILE A 285 21.14 5.88 -14.58
N ASP A 286 21.24 6.87 -15.47
CA ASP A 286 21.22 8.27 -15.08
C ASP A 286 19.79 8.74 -14.74
N VAL A 287 19.39 8.52 -13.48
CA VAL A 287 18.11 8.95 -12.92
C VAL A 287 17.92 10.47 -13.04
N MET A 288 19.02 11.22 -12.90
CA MET A 288 19.01 12.69 -12.93
C MET A 288 18.79 13.25 -14.33
N ALA A 289 19.27 12.56 -15.37
CA ALA A 289 18.98 12.91 -16.77
C ALA A 289 17.49 12.75 -17.13
N MET A 290 16.75 11.94 -16.38
CA MET A 290 15.35 11.64 -16.68
C MET A 290 14.34 12.40 -15.84
N ALA A 291 14.74 12.83 -14.65
CA ALA A 291 13.93 13.68 -13.80
C ALA A 291 13.55 14.95 -14.58
N GLN A 292 12.29 15.36 -14.44
CA GLN A 292 11.89 16.66 -14.93
C GLN A 292 12.68 17.74 -14.19
N LYS A 293 13.01 18.83 -14.89
CA LYS A 293 13.75 19.97 -14.34
C LYS A 293 12.76 21.12 -14.15
N PRO A 294 11.98 21.12 -13.06
CA PRO A 294 11.06 22.22 -12.80
C PRO A 294 11.85 23.52 -12.59
N SER A 295 11.20 24.66 -12.75
CA SER A 295 11.84 25.98 -12.63
C SER A 295 12.56 26.21 -11.30
N PHE A 296 12.04 25.62 -10.21
CA PHE A 296 12.64 25.68 -8.88
C PHE A 296 13.86 24.76 -8.69
N ALA A 297 14.14 23.86 -9.65
CA ALA A 297 15.26 22.92 -9.60
C ALA A 297 15.93 22.75 -10.97
N GLY A 298 16.47 23.86 -11.51
CA GLY A 298 17.14 23.87 -12.82
C GLY A 298 18.33 22.89 -12.94
N GLY A 299 18.96 22.53 -11.81
CA GLY A 299 20.02 21.51 -11.73
C GLY A 299 19.51 20.05 -11.69
N GLY A 300 18.19 19.84 -11.63
CA GLY A 300 17.55 18.54 -11.38
C GLY A 300 17.19 18.34 -9.91
N LEU A 301 16.24 17.44 -9.66
CA LEU A 301 15.77 17.09 -8.32
C LEU A 301 16.61 15.98 -7.71
N SER A 302 17.04 16.15 -6.46
CA SER A 302 17.77 15.10 -5.75
C SER A 302 16.87 13.90 -5.43
N VAL A 303 17.45 12.70 -5.29
CA VAL A 303 16.69 11.50 -4.87
C VAL A 303 15.93 11.71 -3.54
N PRO A 304 16.53 12.30 -2.48
CA PRO A 304 15.79 12.60 -1.25
C PRO A 304 14.61 13.54 -1.47
N TYR A 305 14.73 14.50 -2.39
CA TYR A 305 13.61 15.38 -2.75
C TYR A 305 12.49 14.60 -3.44
N LEU A 306 12.83 13.78 -4.44
CA LEU A 306 11.85 12.96 -5.14
C LEU A 306 11.09 12.05 -4.18
N LEU A 307 11.78 11.40 -3.25
CA LEU A 307 11.16 10.56 -2.23
C LEU A 307 10.33 11.39 -1.23
N GLY A 308 10.86 12.53 -0.79
CA GLY A 308 10.20 13.42 0.16
C GLY A 308 8.90 14.01 -0.39
N SER A 309 8.86 14.40 -1.66
CA SER A 309 7.64 14.94 -2.27
C SER A 309 6.63 13.85 -2.66
N HIS A 310 7.10 12.64 -3.00
CA HIS A 310 6.26 11.51 -3.41
C HIS A 310 5.27 11.06 -2.34
N VAL A 311 5.62 11.13 -1.05
CA VAL A 311 4.67 10.77 0.02
C VAL A 311 3.39 11.62 0.00
N PHE A 312 3.46 12.87 -0.50
CA PHE A 312 2.30 13.74 -0.58
C PHE A 312 1.38 13.37 -1.74
N GLU A 313 1.94 12.91 -2.86
CA GLU A 313 1.20 12.40 -4.03
C GLU A 313 0.29 11.21 -3.66
N HIS A 314 0.73 10.36 -2.73
CA HIS A 314 -0.02 9.18 -2.27
C HIS A 314 -0.85 9.41 -0.99
N PHE A 315 -1.09 10.65 -0.59
CA PHE A 315 -1.85 10.92 0.64
C PHE A 315 -3.26 10.28 0.62
N LEU A 316 -3.99 10.44 -0.49
CA LEU A 316 -5.32 9.84 -0.66
C LEU A 316 -5.27 8.31 -0.64
N ASP A 317 -4.21 7.73 -1.21
CA ASP A 317 -3.98 6.28 -1.23
C ASP A 317 -3.93 5.74 0.20
N PHE A 318 -3.17 6.40 1.08
CA PHE A 318 -3.01 6.01 2.48
C PHE A 318 -4.32 6.09 3.27
N VAL A 319 -5.13 7.12 3.02
CA VAL A 319 -6.46 7.23 3.63
C VAL A 319 -7.37 6.11 3.14
N PHE A 320 -7.30 5.76 1.86
CA PHE A 320 -8.15 4.73 1.23
C PHE A 320 -7.75 3.29 1.61
N ILE A 321 -6.45 3.01 1.78
CA ILE A 321 -5.92 1.71 2.22
C ILE A 321 -6.60 1.24 3.50
N THR A 322 -6.82 2.17 4.45
CA THR A 322 -7.38 1.86 5.77
C THR A 322 -8.76 1.19 5.69
N PRO A 323 -9.82 1.85 5.19
CA PRO A 323 -11.15 1.24 5.11
C PRO A 323 -11.18 0.07 4.13
N LEU A 324 -10.42 0.10 3.02
CA LEU A 324 -10.43 -1.00 2.06
C LEU A 324 -9.88 -2.29 2.68
N THR A 325 -8.68 -2.26 3.26
CA THR A 325 -8.02 -3.45 3.82
C THR A 325 -8.79 -4.00 5.00
N ALA A 326 -9.20 -3.12 5.91
CA ALA A 326 -9.99 -3.48 7.08
C ALA A 326 -11.37 -4.06 6.70
N GLY A 327 -12.01 -3.50 5.67
CA GLY A 327 -13.29 -3.99 5.14
C GLY A 327 -13.17 -5.35 4.46
N ILE A 328 -12.12 -5.58 3.66
CA ILE A 328 -11.83 -6.88 3.02
C ILE A 328 -11.60 -7.95 4.11
N TYR A 329 -10.80 -7.63 5.12
CA TYR A 329 -10.56 -8.56 6.22
C TYR A 329 -11.85 -8.87 6.99
N ALA A 330 -12.64 -7.86 7.36
CA ALA A 330 -13.92 -8.05 8.02
C ALA A 330 -14.90 -8.90 7.19
N LEU A 331 -14.86 -8.76 5.85
CA LEU A 331 -15.66 -9.58 4.94
C LEU A 331 -15.23 -11.05 4.96
N ALA A 332 -13.92 -11.33 4.88
CA ALA A 332 -13.38 -12.68 5.03
C ALA A 332 -13.77 -13.28 6.39
N ARG A 333 -13.74 -12.44 7.44
CA ARG A 333 -14.12 -12.79 8.81
C ARG A 333 -15.58 -13.18 8.95
N TRP A 334 -16.48 -12.44 8.29
CA TRP A 334 -17.92 -12.71 8.27
C TRP A 334 -18.22 -14.04 7.57
N ARG A 335 -17.60 -14.27 6.39
CA ARG A 335 -17.80 -15.49 5.59
C ARG A 335 -17.23 -16.75 6.24
N ALA A 336 -16.26 -16.61 7.15
CA ALA A 336 -15.67 -17.74 7.87
C ALA A 336 -16.63 -18.47 8.83
N ARG A 337 -17.82 -17.92 9.09
CA ARG A 337 -18.79 -18.40 10.08
C ARG A 337 -20.21 -18.63 9.53
N VAL A 338 -20.43 -18.31 8.24
CA VAL A 338 -21.68 -18.57 7.51
C VAL A 338 -21.49 -19.87 6.72
#